data_AF-A0A7V1BU27-F1
#
_entry.id   AF-A0A7V1BU27-F1
#
_cell.length_a   1.000
_cell.length_b   1.000
_cell.length_c   1.000
_cell.angle_alpha   90.00
_cell.angle_beta   90.00
_cell.angle_gamma   90.00
#
_symmetry.space_group_name_H-M   'P 1'
#
loop_
_entity.id
_entity.type
_entity.pdbx_description
1 polymer ?
#
loop_
_entity_poly.entity_id
_entity_poly.type
_entity_poly.pdbx_seq_one_letter_code
_entity_poly.pdbx_strand_id
1 'polypeptide(L)' 'YDTGGWRSERPLRDREKCNDCMICFFACPDSSVIVEDGKMATIDLKHCKGCGICAQVCPRDAIELKNEIIARKLEEE' A
#
# COMPACT_ATOMS: atom_id res chain seq x y z
N TYR A 1 8.05 16.03 -1.70
CA TYR A 1 7.81 16.45 -0.30
C TYR A 1 7.50 15.20 0.48
N ASP A 2 8.05 15.00 1.68
CA ASP A 2 7.84 13.75 2.43
C ASP A 2 6.53 13.81 3.23
N THR A 3 5.53 13.02 2.81
CA THR A 3 4.25 12.86 3.53
C THR A 3 4.17 11.54 4.29
N GLY A 4 5.20 10.70 4.23
CA GLY A 4 5.21 9.38 4.85
C GLY A 4 5.13 9.43 6.37
N GLY A 5 5.61 10.52 6.98
CA GLY A 5 5.51 10.77 8.42
C GLY A 5 4.08 10.96 8.96
N TRP A 6 3.07 11.06 8.10
CA TRP A 6 1.67 11.28 8.53
C TRP A 6 0.93 9.97 8.85
N ARG A 7 1.51 8.82 8.52
CA ARG A 7 0.85 7.51 8.69
C ARG A 7 0.70 7.13 10.15
N SER A 8 -0.54 6.83 10.55
CA SER A 8 -0.80 5.99 11.73
C SER A 8 -0.85 4.51 11.37
N GLU A 9 -1.23 4.19 10.12
CA GLU A 9 -1.34 2.83 9.59
C GLU A 9 -0.61 2.71 8.25
N ARG A 10 -0.08 1.52 7.97
CA ARG A 10 0.68 1.15 6.78
C ARG A 10 -0.06 0.08 5.99
N PRO A 11 -0.25 0.25 4.67
CA PRO A 11 -0.76 -0.82 3.83
C PRO A 11 0.32 -1.87 3.59
N LEU A 12 0.01 -3.13 3.88
CA LEU A 12 0.84 -4.30 3.58
C LEU A 12 0.16 -5.12 2.49
N ARG A 13 0.88 -5.37 1.40
CA ARG A 13 0.37 -6.17 0.27
C ARG A 13 0.74 -7.64 0.44
N ASP A 14 -0.25 -8.50 0.41
CA ASP A 14 -0.11 -9.94 0.18
C ASP A 14 0.06 -10.20 -1.33
N ARG A 15 1.26 -10.64 -1.73
CA ARG A 15 1.60 -10.90 -3.13
C ARG A 15 0.92 -12.15 -3.69
N GLU A 16 0.53 -13.11 -2.86
CA GLU A 16 -0.10 -14.34 -3.30
C GLU A 16 -1.59 -14.12 -3.62
N LYS A 17 -2.24 -13.21 -2.89
CA LYS A 17 -3.64 -12.82 -3.15
C LYS A 17 -3.79 -11.81 -4.28
N CYS A 18 -2.78 -10.95 -4.47
CA CYS A 18 -2.78 -9.90 -5.49
C CYS A 18 -2.71 -10.50 -6.89
N ASN A 19 -3.62 -10.09 -7.77
CA ASN A 19 -3.66 -10.52 -9.17
C ASN A 19 -3.36 -9.38 -10.16
N ASP A 20 -2.72 -8.31 -9.69
CA ASP A 20 -2.32 -7.17 -10.51
C ASP A 20 -3.47 -6.48 -11.29
N CYS A 21 -4.67 -6.41 -10.70
CA CYS A 21 -5.83 -5.76 -11.33
C CYS A 21 -5.78 -4.21 -11.39
N MET A 22 -4.80 -3.58 -10.74
CA MET A 22 -4.56 -2.13 -10.71
C MET A 22 -5.68 -1.24 -10.10
N ILE A 23 -6.72 -1.80 -9.48
CA ILE A 23 -7.78 -0.99 -8.85
C ILE A 23 -7.22 -0.08 -7.75
N CYS A 24 -6.32 -0.59 -6.91
CA CYS A 24 -5.66 0.20 -5.87
C CYS A 24 -4.77 1.31 -6.44
N PHE A 25 -4.21 1.12 -7.64
CA PHE A 25 -3.43 2.13 -8.34
C PHE A 25 -4.32 3.30 -8.76
N PHE A 26 -5.44 3.02 -9.44
CA PHE A 26 -6.38 4.05 -9.87
C PHE A 26 -7.07 4.76 -8.70
N ALA A 27 -7.26 4.07 -7.57
CA ALA A 27 -7.94 4.64 -6.40
C ALA A 27 -7.02 5.45 -5.48
N CYS A 28 -5.69 5.38 -5.64
CA CYS A 28 -4.77 6.02 -4.71
C CYS A 28 -4.74 7.56 -4.92
N PRO A 29 -5.19 8.37 -3.95
CA PRO A 29 -5.24 9.83 -4.13
C PRO A 29 -3.85 10.48 -4.17
N ASP A 30 -2.85 9.82 -3.59
CA ASP A 30 -1.46 10.30 -3.51
C ASP A 30 -0.54 9.63 -4.54
N SER A 31 -1.09 8.87 -5.50
CA SER A 31 -0.33 8.14 -6.53
C SER A 31 0.83 7.30 -5.97
N SER A 32 0.67 6.76 -4.77
CA SER A 32 1.73 6.04 -4.05
C SER A 32 1.80 4.55 -4.39
N VAL A 33 0.87 4.01 -5.17
CA VAL A 33 0.98 2.63 -5.68
C VAL A 33 1.84 2.67 -6.94
N ILE A 34 2.95 1.94 -6.95
CA ILE A 34 3.89 1.93 -8.07
C ILE A 34 3.61 0.71 -8.96
N VAL A 35 3.55 0.95 -10.26
CA VAL A 35 3.30 -0.08 -11.29
C VAL A 35 4.48 -0.12 -12.24
N GLU A 36 5.02 -1.31 -12.45
CA GLU A 36 6.12 -1.59 -13.36
C GLU A 36 5.78 -2.83 -14.18
N ASP A 37 6.03 -2.82 -15.48
CA ASP A 37 5.76 -3.94 -16.39
C ASP A 37 4.33 -4.52 -16.28
N GLY A 38 3.35 -3.64 -16.05
CA GLY A 38 1.94 -4.01 -15.90
C GLY A 38 1.59 -4.69 -14.57
N LYS A 39 2.50 -4.71 -13.59
CA LYS A 39 2.29 -5.32 -12.27
C LYS A 39 2.45 -4.30 -11.16
N MET A 40 1.79 -4.55 -10.02
CA MET A 40 1.97 -3.71 -8.84
C MET A 40 3.36 -4.01 -8.31
N ALA A 41 4.28 -3.07 -8.43
CA ALA A 41 5.67 -3.26 -8.01
C ALA A 41 5.80 -3.11 -6.49
N THR A 42 5.35 -1.96 -5.97
CA THR A 42 5.48 -1.59 -4.56
C THR A 42 4.50 -0.47 -4.18
N ILE A 43 4.54 -0.03 -2.92
CA ILE A 43 3.91 1.19 -2.43
C ILE A 43 5.03 2.15 -2.01
N ASP A 44 5.02 3.36 -2.55
CA ASP A 44 5.92 4.44 -2.14
C ASP A 44 5.55 4.94 -0.74
N LEU A 45 6.21 4.38 0.27
CA LEU A 45 6.04 4.76 1.67
C LEU A 45 6.67 6.12 2.02
N LYS A 46 7.32 6.83 1.08
CA LYS A 46 7.71 8.23 1.29
C LYS A 46 6.54 9.18 1.08
N HIS A 47 5.58 8.81 0.24
CA HIS A 47 4.42 9.65 -0.08
C HIS A 47 3.08 9.08 0.41
N CYS A 48 3.00 7.76 0.67
CA CYS A 48 1.80 7.12 1.19
C CYS A 48 1.40 7.69 2.56
N LYS A 49 0.16 8.21 2.67
CA LYS A 49 -0.40 8.75 3.92
C LYS A 49 -1.15 7.72 4.77
N GLY A 50 -1.26 6.47 4.32
CA GLY A 50 -1.91 5.42 5.10
C GLY A 50 -3.43 5.55 5.20
N CYS A 51 -4.08 6.16 4.21
CA CYS A 51 -5.52 6.46 4.23
C CYS A 51 -6.44 5.23 4.11
N GLY A 52 -5.91 4.04 3.82
CA GLY A 52 -6.67 2.80 3.77
C GLY A 52 -7.49 2.53 2.50
N ILE A 53 -7.63 3.51 1.60
CA ILE A 53 -8.47 3.38 0.38
C ILE A 53 -8.07 2.16 -0.45
N CYS A 54 -6.76 1.92 -0.65
CA CYS A 54 -6.26 0.79 -1.44
C CYS A 54 -6.70 -0.58 -0.89
N ALA A 55 -6.81 -0.74 0.43
CA ALA A 55 -7.32 -1.95 1.05
C ALA A 55 -8.83 -2.06 0.89
N GLN A 56 -9.57 -0.97 1.14
CA GLN A 56 -11.03 -0.96 1.03
C GLN A 56 -11.52 -1.33 -0.39
N VAL A 57 -10.80 -0.89 -1.43
CA VAL A 57 -11.19 -1.16 -2.83
C VAL A 57 -10.63 -2.48 -3.36
N CYS A 58 -9.78 -3.18 -2.62
CA CYS A 58 -9.14 -4.39 -3.12
C CYS A 58 -10.16 -5.54 -3.16
N PRO A 59 -10.55 -6.05 -4.34
CA PRO A 59 -11.56 -7.11 -4.43
C PRO A 59 -11.06 -8.49 -3.97
N ARG A 60 -9.77 -8.59 -3.60
CA ARG A 60 -9.08 -9.82 -3.22
C ARG A 60 -8.63 -9.82 -1.76
N ASP A 61 -8.93 -8.74 -1.02
CA ASP A 61 -8.40 -8.51 0.33
C ASP A 61 -6.88 -8.73 0.39
N ALA A 62 -6.19 -8.30 -0.67
CA ALA A 62 -4.75 -8.49 -0.85
C ALA A 62 -3.93 -7.36 -0.21
N ILE A 63 -4.58 -6.37 0.40
CA ILE A 63 -3.93 -5.28 1.11
C ILE A 63 -4.60 -5.15 2.48
N GLU A 64 -3.81 -5.20 3.54
CA GLU A 64 -4.25 -4.99 4.92
C GLU A 64 -3.58 -3.74 5.50
N LEU A 65 -4.26 -3.01 6.38
CA LEU A 65 -3.67 -1.90 7.13
C LEU A 65 -3.18 -2.43 8.48
N LYS A 66 -1.93 -2.14 8.80
CA LYS A 66 -1.34 -2.42 10.12
C LYS A 66 -0.87 -1.12 10.75
N ASN A 67 -0.86 -1.05 12.08
CA ASN A 67 -0.23 0.06 12.79
C ASN A 67 1.21 0.31 12.28
N GLU A 68 1.58 1.56 11.99
CA GLU A 68 2.87 1.91 11.36
C GLU A 68 4.08 1.42 12.18
N ILE A 69 4.02 1.47 13.51
CA ILE A 69 5.13 1.04 14.37
C ILE A 69 5.30 -0.48 14.29
N ILE A 70 4.19 -1.22 14.29
CA ILE A 70 4.21 -2.68 14.16
C ILE A 70 4.70 -3.08 12.77
N ALA A 71 4.17 -2.46 11.72
CA ALA A 71 4.50 -2.78 10.33
C ALA A 71 5.98 -2.56 10.01
N ARG A 72 6.61 -1.52 10.59
CA ARG A 72 8.06 -1.29 10.44
C ARG A 72 8.91 -2.42 11.01
N LYS A 73 8.54 -2.95 12.17
CA LYS A 73 9.29 -4.05 12.81
C LYS A 73 9.23 -5.33 11.98
N LEU A 74 8.09 -5.59 11.33
CA LEU A 74 7.92 -6.75 10.46
C LEU A 74 8.76 -6.70 9.18
N GLU A 75 9.26 -5.53 8.77
CA GLU A 75 10.15 -5.38 7.60
C GLU A 75 11.64 -5.52 7.97
N GLU A 76 11.98 -5.40 9.25
CA GLU A 76 13.36 -5.46 9.76
C GLU A 76 13.77 -6.89 10.19
N GLU A 77 12.81 -7.81 10.24
CA GLU A 77 12.97 -9.25 10.54
C GLU A 77 12.97 -10.09 9.25
#